data_AF-A0A2R6R3X8-F1
#
_entry.id   AF-A0A2R6R3X8-F1
#
_cell.length_a   1.000
_cell.length_b   1.000
_cell.length_c   1.000
_cell.angle_alpha   90.00
_cell.angle_beta   90.00
_cell.angle_gamma   90.00
#
_symmetry.space_group_name_H-M   'P 1'
#
loop_
_entity.id
_entity.type
_entity.pdbx_description
1 polymer ?
#
loop_
_entity_poly.entity_id
_entity_poly.type
_entity_poly.pdbx_seq_one_letter_code
_entity_poly.pdbx_strand_id
1 'polypeptide(L)'
;MTVRHFLIRPVPAYGKYTTQSVETYIKRHASKFRVDEIAEDPIIEQVIREAINIAQNGQRSNLRKAIFASVTGKESLDHFATRMINDWHMGKQPSDTSKKSITAQLALAREVAAPLAKAKNQRGADTGFWKKINEKLKALHGKHGVVQGRSSPGWHEWEEDVIHKDIEIYGNSRAGASSLGIDDEDGYDMMYNTLGDDLEADPLLE
;
A
#
# COMPACT_ATOMS: atom_id res chain seq x y z
N MET A 1 11.98 -3.75 6.92
CA MET A 1 10.88 -3.64 5.94
C MET A 1 9.58 -3.55 6.72
N THR A 2 8.71 -2.60 6.42
CA THR A 2 7.51 -2.29 7.20
C THR A 2 6.23 -2.70 6.46
N VAL A 3 5.11 -2.77 7.15
CA VAL A 3 3.79 -3.05 6.54
C VAL A 3 3.41 -2.01 5.48
N ARG A 4 3.88 -0.76 5.62
CA ARG A 4 3.69 0.32 4.64
C ARG A 4 4.17 -0.08 3.24
N HIS A 5 5.37 -0.68 3.16
CA HIS A 5 5.94 -1.15 1.90
C HIS A 5 5.02 -2.12 1.15
N PHE A 6 4.42 -3.08 1.86
CA PHE A 6 3.53 -4.06 1.25
C PHE A 6 2.15 -3.50 0.87
N LEU A 7 1.72 -2.39 1.49
CA LEU A 7 0.42 -1.77 1.22
C LEU A 7 0.41 -0.91 -0.04
N ILE A 8 1.53 -0.27 -0.40
CA ILE A 8 1.61 0.47 -1.67
C ILE A 8 1.91 -0.44 -2.86
N ARG A 9 2.38 -1.67 -2.60
CA ARG A 9 2.70 -2.61 -3.67
C ARG A 9 1.44 -3.13 -4.37
N PRO A 10 1.56 -3.49 -5.65
CA PRO A 10 0.43 -4.01 -6.39
C PRO A 10 0.04 -5.41 -5.88
N VAL A 11 -1.15 -5.54 -5.31
CA VAL A 11 -1.66 -6.79 -4.67
C VAL A 11 -2.98 -7.25 -5.31
N PRO A 12 -3.32 -8.56 -5.24
CA PRO A 12 -4.60 -9.06 -5.76
C PRO A 12 -5.80 -8.70 -4.85
N ALA A 13 -5.55 -8.46 -3.56
CA ALA A 13 -6.50 -7.87 -2.62
C ALA A 13 -5.76 -7.45 -1.34
N TYR A 14 -6.30 -6.47 -0.62
CA TYR A 14 -5.82 -6.04 0.69
C TYR A 14 -6.35 -6.93 1.82
N GLY A 15 -5.62 -6.97 2.93
CA GLY A 15 -5.94 -7.80 4.09
C GLY A 15 -5.07 -9.05 4.10
N LYS A 16 -5.69 -10.23 3.87
CA LYS A 16 -5.01 -11.53 3.95
C LYS A 16 -3.72 -11.61 3.13
N TYR A 17 -3.72 -11.15 1.88
CA TYR A 17 -2.53 -11.22 1.02
C TYR A 17 -1.39 -10.31 1.51
N THR A 18 -1.72 -9.14 2.05
CA THR A 18 -0.73 -8.24 2.64
C THR A 18 -0.13 -8.89 3.89
N THR A 19 -0.96 -9.42 4.80
CA THR A 19 -0.51 -10.15 5.99
C THR A 19 0.42 -11.30 5.61
N GLN A 20 0.03 -12.13 4.64
CA GLN A 20 0.84 -13.26 4.16
C GLN A 20 2.17 -12.82 3.56
N SER A 21 2.20 -11.69 2.84
CA SER A 21 3.43 -11.15 2.24
C SER A 21 4.41 -10.68 3.31
N VAL A 22 3.91 -9.99 4.34
CA VAL A 22 4.71 -9.56 5.50
C VAL A 22 5.23 -10.76 6.29
N GLU A 23 4.36 -11.73 6.56
CA GLU A 23 4.70 -12.95 7.30
C GLU A 23 5.76 -13.77 6.55
N THR A 24 5.61 -13.93 5.24
CA THR A 24 6.60 -14.61 4.38
C THR A 24 7.95 -13.88 4.43
N TYR A 25 7.94 -12.54 4.42
CA TYR A 25 9.17 -11.76 4.52
C TYR A 25 9.86 -11.95 5.89
N ILE A 26 9.11 -11.89 6.99
CA ILE A 26 9.65 -12.11 8.34
C ILE A 26 10.23 -13.51 8.46
N LYS A 27 9.51 -14.55 8.01
CA LYS A 27 9.99 -15.94 8.01
C LYS A 27 11.30 -16.11 7.22
N ARG A 28 11.43 -15.45 6.06
CA ARG A 28 12.66 -15.49 5.25
C ARG A 28 13.83 -14.74 5.87
N HIS A 29 13.57 -13.81 6.78
CA HIS A 29 14.58 -12.99 7.44
C HIS A 29 14.49 -13.13 8.95
N ALA A 30 14.14 -14.33 9.45
CA ALA A 30 13.82 -14.55 10.85
C ALA A 30 14.96 -14.12 11.79
N SER A 31 16.20 -14.35 11.37
CA SER A 31 17.41 -13.94 12.11
C SER A 31 17.52 -12.43 12.27
N LYS A 32 17.09 -11.64 11.28
CA LYS A 32 17.06 -10.18 11.35
C LYS A 32 16.10 -9.67 12.43
N PHE A 33 15.04 -10.43 12.68
CA PHE A 33 14.02 -10.10 13.66
C PHE A 33 14.21 -10.83 14.99
N ARG A 34 15.28 -11.63 15.15
CA ARG A 34 15.58 -12.46 16.34
C ARG A 34 14.44 -13.41 16.70
N VAL A 35 13.89 -14.06 15.68
CA VAL A 35 12.71 -14.92 15.76
C VAL A 35 12.93 -16.18 14.92
N ASP A 36 14.15 -16.71 14.94
CA ASP A 36 14.55 -17.92 14.22
C ASP A 36 13.65 -19.13 14.53
N GLU A 37 13.09 -19.16 15.75
CA GLU A 37 12.17 -20.19 16.24
C GLU A 37 10.73 -20.09 15.68
N ILE A 38 10.41 -19.09 14.84
CA ILE A 38 9.05 -18.92 14.25
C ILE A 38 8.53 -20.18 13.57
N ALA A 39 9.41 -20.94 12.92
CA ALA A 39 9.01 -22.13 12.19
C ALA A 39 8.62 -23.28 13.13
N GLU A 40 9.04 -23.23 14.39
CA GLU A 40 8.97 -24.33 15.35
C GLU A 40 7.92 -24.08 16.44
N ASP A 41 7.64 -22.82 16.81
CA ASP A 41 6.68 -22.47 17.85
C ASP A 41 5.38 -21.82 17.31
N PRO A 42 4.23 -22.50 17.37
CA PRO A 42 2.94 -21.95 16.92
C PRO A 42 2.45 -20.76 17.75
N ILE A 43 2.88 -20.61 19.01
CA ILE A 43 2.55 -19.45 19.85
C ILE A 43 3.26 -18.21 19.31
N ILE A 44 4.56 -18.33 18.98
CA ILE A 44 5.34 -17.23 18.39
C ILE A 44 4.72 -16.82 17.05
N GLU A 45 4.35 -17.79 16.20
CA GLU A 45 3.67 -17.51 14.93
C GLU A 45 2.37 -16.73 15.13
N GLN A 46 1.54 -17.12 16.12
CA GLN A 46 0.29 -16.43 16.44
C GLN A 46 0.53 -14.99 16.91
N VAL A 47 1.48 -14.78 17.83
CA VAL A 47 1.82 -13.44 18.35
C VAL A 47 2.28 -12.51 17.23
N ILE A 48 3.13 -13.01 16.33
CA ILE A 48 3.61 -12.23 15.19
C ILE A 48 2.48 -11.89 14.23
N ARG A 49 1.59 -12.85 13.95
CA ARG A 49 0.42 -12.60 13.10
C ARG A 49 -0.50 -11.54 13.70
N GLU A 50 -0.70 -11.54 15.01
CA GLU A 50 -1.47 -10.51 15.71
C GLU A 50 -0.79 -9.14 15.60
N ALA A 51 0.52 -9.06 15.85
CA ALA A 51 1.30 -7.83 15.69
C ALA A 51 1.23 -7.27 14.25
N ILE A 52 1.35 -8.13 13.24
CA ILE A 52 1.20 -7.74 11.83
C ILE A 52 -0.20 -7.19 11.58
N ASN A 53 -1.26 -7.83 12.10
CA ASN A 53 -2.63 -7.38 11.90
C ASN A 53 -2.90 -6.02 12.55
N ILE A 54 -2.39 -5.78 13.76
CA ILE A 54 -2.47 -4.48 14.45
C ILE A 54 -1.79 -3.40 13.60
N ALA A 55 -0.54 -3.63 13.21
CA ALA A 55 0.22 -2.69 12.38
C ALA A 55 -0.48 -2.45 11.03
N GLN A 56 -0.97 -3.51 10.38
CA GLN A 56 -1.67 -3.42 9.11
C GLN A 56 -2.95 -2.60 9.19
N ASN A 57 -3.74 -2.73 10.27
CA ASN A 57 -4.95 -1.96 10.43
C ASN A 57 -4.65 -0.45 10.57
N GLY A 58 -3.64 -0.08 11.36
CA GLY A 58 -3.16 1.29 11.47
C GLY A 58 -2.67 1.85 10.13
N GLN A 59 -1.79 1.11 9.45
CA GLN A 59 -1.25 1.56 8.16
C GLN A 59 -2.30 1.59 7.04
N ARG A 60 -3.30 0.70 7.05
CA ARG A 60 -4.46 0.80 6.13
C ARG A 60 -5.30 2.03 6.42
N SER A 61 -5.51 2.38 7.69
CA SER A 61 -6.20 3.62 8.03
C SER A 61 -5.46 4.83 7.46
N ASN A 62 -4.14 4.89 7.63
CA ASN A 62 -3.29 5.97 7.13
C ASN A 62 -3.26 6.04 5.60
N LEU A 63 -3.14 4.90 4.91
CA LEU A 63 -3.18 4.85 3.45
C LEU A 63 -4.51 5.36 2.92
N ARG A 64 -5.62 4.92 3.53
CA ARG A 64 -6.96 5.39 3.16
C ARG A 64 -7.08 6.91 3.38
N LYS A 65 -6.63 7.44 4.52
CA LYS A 65 -6.64 8.89 4.79
C LYS A 65 -5.85 9.64 3.71
N ALA A 66 -4.65 9.18 3.35
CA ALA A 66 -3.82 9.79 2.30
C ALA A 66 -4.50 9.77 0.92
N ILE A 67 -5.15 8.65 0.54
CA ILE A 67 -5.89 8.54 -0.72
C ILE A 67 -7.06 9.53 -0.76
N PHE A 68 -7.88 9.59 0.30
CA PHE A 68 -9.01 10.53 0.36
C PHE A 68 -8.55 11.99 0.35
N ALA A 69 -7.43 12.29 1.02
CA ALA A 69 -6.82 13.61 0.98
C ALA A 69 -6.36 13.99 -0.44
N SER A 70 -5.69 13.08 -1.16
CA SER A 70 -5.25 13.30 -2.55
C SER A 70 -6.42 13.59 -3.49
N VAL A 71 -7.57 12.93 -3.28
CA VAL A 71 -8.78 13.10 -4.08
C VAL A 71 -9.48 14.42 -3.75
N THR A 72 -9.66 14.73 -2.47
CA THR A 72 -10.32 15.96 -2.01
C THR A 72 -9.50 17.19 -2.36
N GLY A 73 -8.17 17.10 -2.20
CA GLY A 73 -7.22 18.14 -2.54
C GLY A 73 -6.90 18.24 -4.03
N LYS A 74 -7.44 17.34 -4.86
CA LYS A 74 -7.16 17.24 -6.30
C LYS A 74 -5.65 17.21 -6.62
N GLU A 75 -4.88 16.49 -5.81
CA GLU A 75 -3.44 16.31 -5.99
C GLU A 75 -3.15 15.61 -7.34
N SER A 76 -2.09 15.99 -8.06
CA SER A 76 -1.73 15.28 -9.29
C SER A 76 -1.27 13.85 -8.97
N LEU A 77 -1.56 12.90 -9.87
CA LEU A 77 -1.22 11.49 -9.65
C LEU A 77 0.28 11.28 -9.49
N ASP A 78 1.08 11.97 -10.30
CA ASP A 78 2.55 11.90 -10.26
C ASP A 78 3.11 12.35 -8.91
N HIS A 79 2.63 13.49 -8.38
CA HIS A 79 3.04 13.99 -7.08
C HIS A 79 2.62 13.05 -5.96
N PHE A 80 1.36 12.58 -6.00
CA PHE A 80 0.84 11.64 -5.01
C PHE A 80 1.63 10.33 -5.00
N ALA A 81 1.84 9.72 -6.18
CA ALA A 81 2.56 8.46 -6.31
C ALA A 81 4.03 8.59 -5.88
N THR A 82 4.71 9.66 -6.28
CA THR A 82 6.09 9.94 -5.86
C THR A 82 6.20 10.06 -4.35
N ARG A 83 5.30 10.85 -3.73
CA ARG A 83 5.24 11.00 -2.26
C ARG A 83 4.99 9.66 -1.57
N MET A 84 4.00 8.89 -2.04
CA MET A 84 3.69 7.58 -1.48
C MET A 84 4.86 6.60 -1.60
N ILE A 85 5.56 6.58 -2.75
CA ILE A 85 6.74 5.72 -2.95
C ILE A 85 7.86 6.16 -2.01
N ASN A 86 8.17 7.45 -1.91
CA ASN A 86 9.23 7.94 -1.03
C ASN A 86 8.95 7.64 0.46
N ASP A 87 7.70 7.82 0.89
CA ASP A 87 7.32 7.69 2.29
C ASP A 87 7.05 6.23 2.73
N TRP A 88 6.66 5.35 1.81
CA TRP A 88 6.18 3.99 2.13
C TRP A 88 7.04 2.87 1.54
N HIS A 89 7.80 3.12 0.49
CA HIS A 89 8.71 2.11 -0.06
C HIS A 89 9.95 1.99 0.83
N MET A 90 10.52 0.79 0.90
CA MET A 90 11.75 0.54 1.65
C MET A 90 12.72 -0.26 0.79
N GLY A 91 14.02 0.02 0.96
CA GLY A 91 15.10 -0.61 0.20
C GLY A 91 15.40 0.13 -1.10
N LYS A 92 15.92 -0.61 -2.09
CA LYS A 92 16.26 -0.06 -3.41
C LYS A 92 15.03 0.56 -4.06
N GLN A 93 15.19 1.73 -4.66
CA GLN A 93 14.12 2.39 -5.41
C GLN A 93 13.51 1.44 -6.44
N PRO A 94 12.17 1.40 -6.57
CA PRO A 94 11.51 0.49 -7.48
C PRO A 94 11.90 0.79 -8.93
N SER A 95 11.97 -0.25 -9.76
CA SER A 95 12.14 -0.10 -11.22
C SER A 95 10.99 0.72 -11.81
N ASP A 96 11.18 1.29 -13.00
CA ASP A 96 10.12 2.10 -13.64
C ASP A 96 8.85 1.29 -13.89
N THR A 97 8.98 0.01 -14.26
CA THR A 97 7.84 -0.92 -14.34
C THR A 97 7.13 -1.07 -12.99
N SER A 98 7.88 -1.26 -11.90
CA SER A 98 7.30 -1.39 -10.56
C SER A 98 6.64 -0.09 -10.10
N LYS A 99 7.25 1.06 -10.39
CA LYS A 99 6.67 2.39 -10.14
C LYS A 99 5.35 2.54 -10.87
N LYS A 100 5.30 2.22 -12.18
CA LYS A 100 4.07 2.26 -12.99
C LYS A 100 2.97 1.42 -12.36
N SER A 101 3.26 0.18 -11.96
CA SER A 101 2.27 -0.69 -11.32
C SER A 101 1.78 -0.14 -9.96
N ILE A 102 2.68 0.44 -9.15
CA ILE A 102 2.30 1.11 -7.89
C ILE A 102 1.38 2.31 -8.20
N THR A 103 1.75 3.14 -9.17
CA THR A 103 0.98 4.31 -9.59
C THR A 103 -0.41 3.92 -10.09
N ALA A 104 -0.52 2.87 -10.91
CA ALA A 104 -1.82 2.35 -11.38
C ALA A 104 -2.70 1.84 -10.22
N GLN A 105 -2.09 1.15 -9.25
CA GLN A 105 -2.79 0.69 -8.04
C GLN A 105 -3.31 1.88 -7.21
N LEU A 106 -2.53 2.96 -7.08
CA LEU A 106 -2.94 4.20 -6.42
C LEU A 106 -4.04 4.92 -7.19
N ALA A 107 -3.96 5.00 -8.52
CA ALA A 107 -5.00 5.55 -9.39
C ALA A 107 -6.33 4.80 -9.25
N LEU A 108 -6.30 3.46 -9.25
CA LEU A 108 -7.49 2.64 -8.95
C LEU A 108 -8.08 2.96 -7.57
N ALA A 109 -7.23 3.16 -6.58
CA ALA A 109 -7.66 3.51 -5.24
C ALA A 109 -8.35 4.89 -5.19
N ARG A 110 -7.82 5.87 -5.92
CA ARG A 110 -8.44 7.20 -6.09
C ARG A 110 -9.78 7.11 -6.84
N GLU A 111 -9.87 6.27 -7.88
CA GLU A 111 -11.14 6.01 -8.60
C GLU A 111 -12.23 5.51 -7.63
N VAL A 112 -11.88 4.60 -6.71
CA VAL A 112 -12.81 4.11 -5.68
C VAL A 112 -13.14 5.17 -4.64
N ALA A 113 -12.15 5.96 -4.22
CA ALA A 113 -12.33 6.99 -3.20
C ALA A 113 -13.15 8.19 -3.69
N ALA A 114 -13.06 8.58 -4.96
CA ALA A 114 -13.75 9.74 -5.52
C ALA A 114 -15.27 9.80 -5.30
N PRO A 115 -16.07 8.76 -5.63
CA PRO A 115 -17.49 8.76 -5.31
C PRO A 115 -17.75 8.69 -3.80
N LEU A 116 -16.87 8.05 -3.02
CA LEU A 116 -17.02 7.92 -1.57
C LEU A 116 -16.73 9.23 -0.82
N ALA A 117 -15.81 10.05 -1.33
CA ALA A 117 -15.47 11.35 -0.76
C ALA A 117 -16.61 12.36 -0.91
N LYS A 118 -17.46 12.19 -1.94
CA LYS A 118 -18.66 13.02 -2.16
C LYS A 118 -19.86 12.59 -1.32
N ALA A 119 -19.85 11.36 -0.80
CA ALA A 119 -20.95 10.83 -0.01
C ALA A 119 -20.93 11.42 1.41
N LYS A 120 -22.10 11.84 1.91
CA LYS A 120 -22.25 12.25 3.31
C LYS A 120 -22.17 11.01 4.20
N ASN A 121 -21.02 10.81 4.84
CA ASN A 121 -20.82 9.75 5.83
C ASN A 121 -20.66 10.36 7.22
N GLN A 122 -21.11 9.65 8.24
CA GLN A 122 -20.79 10.04 9.62
C GLN A 122 -19.29 9.90 9.87
N ARG A 123 -18.73 10.83 10.66
CA ARG A 123 -17.32 10.76 11.06
C ARG A 123 -17.06 9.42 11.75
N GLY A 124 -16.04 8.69 11.29
CA GLY A 124 -15.68 7.37 11.83
C GLY A 124 -16.45 6.19 11.24
N ALA A 125 -17.46 6.41 10.40
CA ALA A 125 -18.18 5.31 9.75
C ALA A 125 -17.30 4.59 8.70
N ASP A 126 -17.54 3.28 8.53
CA ASP A 126 -16.93 2.53 7.43
C ASP A 126 -17.49 3.02 6.09
N THR A 127 -16.63 3.68 5.32
CA THR A 127 -16.92 4.13 3.96
C THR A 127 -17.15 2.98 2.96
N GLY A 128 -16.81 1.73 3.33
CA GLY A 128 -16.80 0.57 2.44
C GLY A 128 -15.65 0.59 1.43
N PHE A 129 -14.69 1.52 1.58
CA PHE A 129 -13.56 1.71 0.68
C PHE A 129 -12.80 0.41 0.40
N TRP A 130 -12.39 -0.29 1.47
CA TRP A 130 -11.60 -1.52 1.36
C TRP A 130 -12.37 -2.68 0.72
N LYS A 131 -13.68 -2.72 0.91
CA LYS A 131 -14.54 -3.72 0.26
C LYS A 131 -14.56 -3.47 -1.26
N LYS A 132 -14.85 -2.23 -1.68
CA LYS A 132 -14.94 -1.85 -3.10
C LYS A 132 -13.62 -2.01 -3.86
N ILE A 133 -12.50 -1.61 -3.27
CA ILE A 133 -11.19 -1.78 -3.91
C ILE A 133 -10.84 -3.28 -4.06
N ASN A 134 -11.13 -4.11 -3.06
CA ASN A 134 -10.90 -5.55 -3.13
C ASN A 134 -11.80 -6.23 -4.18
N GLU A 135 -13.05 -5.79 -4.34
CA GLU A 135 -13.94 -6.25 -5.40
C GLU A 135 -13.35 -5.94 -6.79
N LYS A 136 -12.88 -4.70 -7.01
CA LYS A 136 -12.23 -4.33 -8.28
C LYS A 136 -10.96 -5.11 -8.54
N LEU A 137 -10.09 -5.28 -7.54
CA LEU A 137 -8.83 -6.02 -7.71
C LEU A 137 -9.07 -7.50 -8.01
N LYS A 138 -10.04 -8.14 -7.34
CA LYS A 138 -10.44 -9.51 -7.65
C LYS A 138 -10.97 -9.65 -9.08
N ALA A 139 -11.79 -8.70 -9.54
CA ALA A 139 -12.29 -8.70 -10.91
C ALA A 139 -11.16 -8.54 -11.94
N LEU A 140 -10.23 -7.61 -11.71
CA LEU A 140 -9.05 -7.40 -12.56
C LEU A 140 -8.16 -8.64 -12.59
N HIS A 141 -7.92 -9.26 -11.44
CA HIS A 141 -7.15 -10.49 -11.35
C HIS A 141 -7.82 -11.66 -12.07
N GLY A 142 -9.16 -11.77 -11.98
CA GLY A 142 -9.92 -12.75 -12.75
C GLY A 142 -9.83 -12.53 -14.27
N LYS A 143 -9.78 -11.26 -14.71
CA LYS A 143 -9.71 -10.89 -16.13
C LYS A 143 -8.31 -11.05 -16.73
N HIS A 144 -7.27 -10.62 -16.02
CA HIS A 144 -5.91 -10.49 -16.56
C HIS A 144 -4.87 -11.41 -15.89
N GLY A 145 -5.16 -11.91 -14.68
CA GLY A 145 -4.20 -12.61 -13.82
C GLY A 145 -4.14 -14.13 -13.97
N VAL A 146 -5.07 -14.74 -14.73
CA VAL A 146 -5.16 -16.22 -14.84
C VAL A 146 -4.07 -16.81 -15.75
N VAL A 147 -3.58 -16.07 -16.74
CA VAL A 147 -2.77 -16.64 -17.83
C VAL A 147 -1.26 -16.38 -17.66
N GLN A 148 -0.85 -15.19 -17.18
CA GLN A 148 0.58 -14.80 -17.12
C GLN A 148 0.94 -13.91 -15.91
N GLY A 149 0.05 -13.76 -14.92
CA GLY A 149 0.29 -12.83 -13.80
C GLY A 149 0.38 -11.37 -14.27
N ARG A 150 1.02 -10.51 -13.47
CA ARG A 150 1.07 -9.04 -13.70
C ARG A 150 1.96 -8.59 -14.87
N SER A 151 2.69 -9.50 -15.50
CA SER A 151 3.50 -9.22 -16.71
C SER A 151 2.71 -9.43 -18.01
N SER A 152 1.42 -9.76 -17.93
CA SER A 152 0.60 -9.94 -19.12
C SER A 152 0.33 -8.60 -19.82
N PRO A 153 0.23 -8.56 -21.16
CA PRO A 153 -0.09 -7.33 -21.90
C PRO A 153 -1.37 -6.65 -21.39
N GLY A 154 -2.38 -7.44 -21.01
CA GLY A 154 -3.64 -6.90 -20.49
C GLY A 154 -3.50 -6.19 -19.14
N TRP A 155 -2.49 -6.52 -18.32
CA TRP A 155 -2.19 -5.73 -17.13
C TRP A 155 -1.57 -4.39 -17.50
N HIS A 156 -0.65 -4.36 -18.45
CA HIS A 156 0.00 -3.12 -18.88
C HIS A 156 -0.98 -2.15 -19.54
N GLU A 157 -1.88 -2.65 -20.40
CA GLU A 157 -2.97 -1.87 -20.97
C GLU A 157 -3.86 -1.28 -19.87
N TRP A 158 -4.29 -2.10 -18.91
CA TRP A 158 -5.09 -1.62 -17.78
C TRP A 158 -4.36 -0.58 -16.92
N GLU A 159 -3.06 -0.78 -16.67
CA GLU A 159 -2.23 0.18 -15.92
C GLU A 159 -2.18 1.53 -16.63
N GLU A 160 -2.03 1.54 -17.96
CA GLU A 160 -2.05 2.76 -18.76
C GLU A 160 -3.42 3.43 -18.72
N ASP A 161 -4.50 2.67 -18.94
CA ASP A 161 -5.87 3.19 -18.96
C ASP A 161 -6.25 3.85 -17.63
N VAL A 162 -5.95 3.18 -16.50
CA VAL A 162 -6.33 3.71 -15.17
C VAL A 162 -5.51 4.93 -14.79
N ILE A 163 -4.23 4.98 -15.19
CA ILE A 163 -3.37 6.14 -14.99
C ILE A 163 -3.87 7.31 -15.84
N HIS A 164 -4.15 7.08 -17.12
CA HIS A 164 -4.62 8.11 -18.05
C HIS A 164 -5.92 8.73 -17.57
N LYS A 165 -6.89 7.90 -17.19
CA LYS A 165 -8.19 8.34 -16.67
C LYS A 165 -8.07 9.18 -15.40
N ASP A 166 -7.16 8.83 -14.49
CA ASP A 166 -6.94 9.63 -13.28
C ASP A 166 -6.29 10.99 -13.61
N ILE A 167 -5.33 11.01 -14.55
CA ILE A 167 -4.72 12.24 -15.08
C ILE A 167 -5.76 13.15 -15.75
N GLU A 168 -6.73 12.61 -16.50
CA GLU A 168 -7.81 13.40 -17.10
C GLU A 168 -8.69 14.10 -16.03
N ILE A 169 -8.89 13.47 -14.87
CA ILE A 169 -9.75 13.99 -13.80
C ILE A 169 -9.05 15.06 -12.97
N TYR A 170 -7.79 14.83 -12.60
CA TYR A 170 -7.05 15.70 -11.66
C TYR A 170 -6.00 16.59 -12.33
N GLY A 171 -5.69 16.34 -13.60
CA GLY A 171 -4.72 17.09 -14.39
C GLY A 171 -3.27 16.92 -13.93
N ASN A 172 -2.37 17.66 -14.59
CA ASN A 172 -0.96 17.80 -14.20
C ASN A 172 -0.71 18.98 -13.24
N SER A 173 -1.76 19.66 -12.80
CA SER A 173 -1.64 20.87 -11.99
C SER A 173 -1.16 20.54 -10.58
N ARG A 174 -0.03 21.14 -10.17
CA ARG A 174 0.42 21.14 -8.78
C ARG A 174 -0.42 22.15 -7.99
N ALA A 175 -1.47 21.69 -7.32
CA ALA A 175 -2.13 22.43 -6.24
C ALA A 175 -2.79 21.44 -5.28
N GLY A 176 -2.61 21.48 -3.95
CA GLY A 176 -1.78 22.35 -3.12
C GLY A 176 -1.29 21.60 -1.88
N ALA A 177 -0.28 22.17 -1.24
CA ALA A 177 0.32 21.69 -0.01
C ALA A 177 -0.70 21.73 1.15
N SER A 178 -1.60 20.75 1.21
CA SER A 178 -2.18 20.36 2.49
C SER A 178 -1.19 19.41 3.12
N SER A 179 -0.17 19.99 3.77
CA SER A 179 0.55 19.33 4.85
C SER A 179 -0.49 19.04 5.94
N LEU A 180 -1.27 17.98 5.76
CA LEU A 180 -1.91 17.33 6.88
C LEU A 180 -0.75 16.79 7.70
N GLY A 181 -0.29 17.61 8.66
CA GLY A 181 0.27 17.09 9.89
C GLY A 181 -0.71 16.02 10.32
N ILE A 182 -0.29 14.78 10.14
CA ILE A 182 -0.94 13.65 10.74
C ILE A 182 -0.70 13.92 12.22
N ASP A 183 -1.62 14.66 12.85
CA ASP A 183 -1.63 14.83 14.29
C ASP A 183 -1.79 13.42 14.83
N ASP A 184 -0.68 12.93 15.38
CA ASP A 184 -0.48 11.66 16.05
C ASP A 184 -1.29 11.63 17.36
N GLU A 185 -2.61 11.74 17.26
CA GLU A 185 -3.54 11.50 18.38
C GLU A 185 -4.01 10.04 18.47
N ASP A 186 -3.30 9.10 17.83
CA ASP A 186 -3.47 7.66 18.02
C ASP A 186 -2.12 7.07 18.48
N GLY A 187 -1.72 7.38 19.71
CA GLY A 187 -0.42 7.05 20.33
C GLY A 187 -0.04 5.57 20.38
N TYR A 188 0.45 5.04 19.25
CA TYR A 188 1.06 3.72 19.13
C TYR A 188 2.42 3.71 18.38
N ASP A 189 3.04 4.88 18.16
CA ASP A 189 4.29 4.99 17.36
C ASP A 189 5.60 5.12 18.18
N MET A 190 5.57 4.91 19.51
CA MET A 190 6.74 5.09 20.37
C MET A 190 7.75 3.92 20.46
N MET A 191 7.59 2.82 19.70
CA MET A 191 8.42 1.61 19.92
C MET A 191 9.34 1.18 18.75
N TYR A 192 9.44 1.94 17.65
CA TYR A 192 10.21 1.48 16.47
C TYR A 192 11.44 2.32 16.07
N ASN A 193 11.81 3.35 16.84
CA ASN A 193 12.98 4.19 16.52
C ASN A 193 14.35 3.60 16.95
N THR A 194 14.42 2.37 17.46
CA THR A 194 15.64 1.85 18.11
C THR A 194 16.48 0.86 17.28
N LEU A 195 16.23 0.69 15.97
CA LEU A 195 16.96 -0.32 15.16
C LEU A 195 17.42 0.19 13.77
N GLY A 196 17.84 1.45 13.67
CA GLY A 196 17.91 2.17 12.39
C GLY A 196 19.25 2.37 11.68
N ASP A 197 20.42 2.00 12.23
CA ASP A 197 21.70 2.50 11.66
C ASP A 197 22.56 1.52 10.85
N ASP A 198 22.20 0.23 10.74
CA ASP A 198 22.99 -0.72 9.95
C ASP A 198 22.19 -1.29 8.77
N LEU A 199 22.05 -0.48 7.72
CA LEU A 199 21.55 -0.91 6.40
C LEU A 199 22.70 -1.03 5.41
N GLU A 200 23.53 -2.08 5.57
CA GLU A 200 24.39 -2.53 4.47
C GLU A 200 23.52 -3.11 3.34
N ALA A 201 23.85 -2.72 2.12
CA ALA A 201 23.12 -3.06 0.90
C ALA A 201 23.36 -4.54 0.52
N ASP A 202 22.30 -5.35 0.53
CA ASP A 202 22.33 -6.75 0.08
C ASP A 202 22.13 -6.83 -1.46
N PRO A 203 23.04 -7.49 -2.20
CA PRO A 203 23.03 -7.53 -3.67
C PRO A 203 22.02 -8.50 -4.32
N LEU A 204 21.14 -9.18 -3.58
CA LEU A 204 20.30 -10.26 -4.15
C LEU A 204 18.80 -9.97 -4.29
N LEU A 205 18.42 -8.73 -4.62
CA LEU A 205 17.02 -8.35 -4.91
C LEU A 205 16.79 -7.94 -6.38
N GLU A 206 17.24 -8.79 -7.32
CA GLU A 206 16.75 -8.76 -8.72
C GLU A 206 15.43 -9.51 -8.86
#